data_AF-A0A454VZB9-F1
#
_entry.id   AF-A0A454VZB9-F1
#
_cell.length_a   1.000
_cell.length_b   1.000
_cell.length_c   1.000
_cell.angle_alpha   90.00
_cell.angle_beta   90.00
_cell.angle_gamma   90.00
#
_symmetry.space_group_name_H-M   'P 1'
#
loop_
_entity.id
_entity.type
_entity.pdbx_description
1 polymer ?
#
loop_
_entity_poly.entity_id
_entity_poly.type
_entity_poly.pdbx_seq_one_letter_code
_entity_poly.pdbx_strand_id
1 'polypeptide(L)'
;DAYRGLVRPGGVEENGFLRLWDIGLRKVRQAYSFRRESARRPVIDDWYRSLDPDLSSIEVPTLVCGSFSDNNLHSRGSFAGFEQIASVERHLYTHRGGKWAVFYAQEARAAQLRFFERHLKGRDVPPLPRVRLEVRDRADHVAEVREEESWPLERTRWTPAYLTHQGLAADPPTASGSITFDIRRGGARFGWTLTKDTELTGPTALRLYVELHDAHDMDLVVGVEKWSGGRFVPFEGSYGYGRDRVATGWQNLALRALDSDRSRPFEPVSACLTREPVTAGEIVPVDIALGASSTLYRAGEQLRLVVAGRWLSPRNPLTGQFPASYRTRTRGRCTLHWGPDRPAHLLLPLIPARHETGASCSQDAGVVGGGSASRKTDSTDADGS
;
A
#
# COMPACT_ATOMS: atom_id res chain seq x y z
N ASP A 1 -8.09 -4.80 14.38
CA ASP A 1 -9.19 -5.04 13.42
C ASP A 1 -9.13 -6.45 12.83
N ALA A 2 -9.86 -7.40 13.43
CA ALA A 2 -9.92 -8.78 12.92
C ALA A 2 -10.71 -8.89 11.60
N TYR A 3 -11.70 -8.02 11.38
CA TYR A 3 -12.53 -8.05 10.17
C TYR A 3 -11.69 -7.69 8.95
N ARG A 4 -11.11 -6.48 8.93
CA ARG A 4 -10.40 -5.94 7.76
C ARG A 4 -9.01 -6.55 7.58
N GLY A 5 -8.36 -6.95 8.67
CA GLY A 5 -6.98 -7.44 8.64
C GLY A 5 -6.84 -8.91 8.22
N LEU A 6 -7.82 -9.76 8.56
CA LEU A 6 -7.69 -11.21 8.43
C LEU A 6 -8.91 -11.85 7.79
N VAL A 7 -10.09 -11.59 8.33
CA VAL A 7 -11.26 -12.43 8.12
C VAL A 7 -12.01 -12.08 6.83
N ARG A 8 -12.16 -10.78 6.58
CA ARG A 8 -12.88 -10.19 5.46
C ARG A 8 -12.16 -8.93 4.96
N PRO A 9 -10.92 -9.01 4.43
CA PRO A 9 -10.26 -7.85 3.86
C PRO A 9 -11.12 -7.23 2.75
N GLY A 10 -11.41 -5.93 2.88
CA GLY A 10 -12.35 -5.21 2.00
C GLY A 10 -13.76 -5.82 1.93
N GLY A 11 -14.18 -6.61 2.93
CA GLY A 11 -15.45 -7.34 2.93
C GLY A 11 -15.41 -8.71 2.24
N VAL A 12 -14.31 -9.07 1.58
CA VAL A 12 -14.16 -10.34 0.85
C VAL A 12 -13.79 -11.48 1.80
N GLU A 13 -14.60 -12.54 1.85
CA GLU A 13 -14.40 -13.66 2.78
C GLU A 13 -13.12 -14.46 2.51
N GLU A 14 -12.20 -14.46 3.48
CA GLU A 14 -11.10 -15.42 3.56
C GLU A 14 -11.65 -16.78 4.02
N ASN A 15 -11.36 -17.84 3.28
CA ASN A 15 -11.83 -19.19 3.57
C ASN A 15 -10.78 -20.26 3.22
N GLY A 16 -9.51 -19.90 3.35
CA GLY A 16 -8.36 -20.75 3.11
C GLY A 16 -7.56 -20.95 4.38
N PHE A 17 -6.83 -19.92 4.79
CA PHE A 17 -6.04 -19.92 6.01
C PHE A 17 -6.91 -20.13 7.25
N LEU A 18 -8.04 -19.43 7.37
CA LEU A 18 -8.95 -19.59 8.51
C LEU A 18 -9.44 -21.03 8.67
N ARG A 19 -9.59 -21.76 7.57
CA ARG A 19 -9.95 -23.18 7.61
C ARG A 19 -8.83 -24.04 8.18
N LEU A 20 -7.58 -23.82 7.78
CA LEU A 20 -6.46 -24.57 8.33
C LEU A 20 -6.19 -24.20 9.78
N TRP A 21 -6.27 -22.91 10.11
CA TRP A 21 -6.08 -22.43 11.46
C TRP A 21 -7.12 -23.00 12.42
N ASP A 22 -8.41 -22.99 12.04
CA ASP A 22 -9.50 -23.61 12.81
C ASP A 22 -9.29 -25.12 13.02
N ILE A 23 -8.72 -25.84 12.03
CA ILE A 23 -8.34 -27.26 12.19
C ILE A 23 -7.22 -27.41 13.24
N GLY A 24 -6.19 -26.57 13.18
CA GLY A 24 -5.07 -26.58 14.12
C GLY A 24 -5.49 -26.29 15.57
N LEU A 25 -6.55 -25.48 15.75
CA LEU A 25 -7.04 -25.09 17.06
C LEU A 25 -8.13 -26.03 17.65
N ARG A 26 -8.47 -27.15 16.98
CA ARG A 26 -9.55 -28.06 17.44
C ARG A 26 -9.39 -28.61 18.85
N LYS A 27 -8.15 -28.73 19.33
CA LYS A 27 -7.83 -29.24 20.68
C LYS A 27 -7.67 -28.12 21.71
N VAL A 28 -7.78 -26.85 21.30
CA VAL A 28 -7.65 -25.69 22.17
C VAL A 28 -9.05 -25.27 22.64
N ARG A 29 -9.20 -24.97 23.92
CA ARG A 29 -10.44 -24.39 24.46
C ARG A 29 -10.56 -22.95 23.97
N GLN A 30 -11.40 -22.74 22.96
CA GLN A 30 -11.70 -21.42 22.40
C GLN A 30 -13.05 -20.91 22.90
N ALA A 31 -13.17 -19.60 23.13
CA ALA A 31 -14.46 -18.97 23.42
C ALA A 31 -15.38 -18.96 22.18
N TYR A 32 -14.80 -18.91 20.98
CA TYR A 32 -15.51 -18.89 19.70
C TYR A 32 -14.61 -19.41 18.57
N SER A 33 -15.20 -19.80 17.43
CA SER A 33 -14.44 -20.14 16.22
C SER A 33 -14.53 -18.98 15.23
N PHE A 34 -13.39 -18.33 14.93
CA PHE A 34 -13.32 -17.23 13.97
C PHE A 34 -13.94 -17.58 12.63
N ARG A 35 -13.72 -18.80 12.14
CA ARG A 35 -14.28 -19.28 10.88
C ARG A 35 -15.80 -19.35 10.91
N ARG A 36 -16.38 -19.87 12.00
CA ARG A 36 -17.84 -19.99 12.16
C ARG A 36 -18.51 -18.63 12.32
N GLU A 37 -17.92 -17.76 13.15
CA GLU A 37 -18.42 -16.39 13.34
C GLU A 37 -18.35 -15.58 12.05
N SER A 38 -17.23 -15.66 11.33
CA SER A 38 -17.07 -15.02 10.01
C SER A 38 -18.16 -15.41 9.02
N ALA A 39 -18.50 -16.70 8.95
CA ALA A 39 -19.52 -17.18 8.01
C ALA A 39 -20.92 -16.62 8.31
N ARG A 40 -21.20 -16.28 9.58
CA ARG A 40 -22.49 -15.75 10.04
C ARG A 40 -22.55 -14.22 10.02
N ARG A 41 -21.39 -13.55 9.99
CA ARG A 41 -21.26 -12.10 10.15
C ARG A 41 -20.60 -11.49 8.90
N PRO A 42 -21.38 -11.18 7.86
CA PRO A 42 -20.85 -10.62 6.62
C PRO A 42 -20.43 -9.15 6.74
N VAL A 43 -20.91 -8.45 7.76
CA VAL A 43 -20.66 -7.02 8.04
C VAL A 43 -20.00 -6.84 9.40
N ILE A 44 -19.44 -5.66 9.65
CA ILE A 44 -18.92 -5.30 10.98
C ILE A 44 -20.10 -5.01 11.90
N ASP A 45 -20.20 -5.79 12.97
CA ASP A 45 -21.17 -5.69 14.04
C ASP A 45 -20.47 -5.54 15.40
N ASP A 46 -21.24 -5.52 16.48
CA ASP A 46 -20.70 -5.35 17.84
C ASP A 46 -19.72 -6.45 18.25
N TRP A 47 -19.88 -7.66 17.69
CA TRP A 47 -18.94 -8.75 17.94
C TRP A 47 -17.57 -8.42 17.35
N TYR A 48 -17.52 -7.98 16.09
CA TYR A 48 -16.24 -7.54 15.50
C TYR A 48 -15.65 -6.32 16.21
N ARG A 49 -16.47 -5.34 16.61
CA ARG A 49 -16.01 -4.17 17.36
C ARG A 49 -15.39 -4.57 18.71
N SER A 50 -15.94 -5.57 19.39
CA SER A 50 -15.39 -6.08 20.65
C SER A 50 -14.00 -6.74 20.52
N LEU A 51 -13.58 -7.05 19.29
CA LEU A 51 -12.27 -7.63 18.97
C LEU A 51 -11.28 -6.59 18.42
N ASP A 52 -11.72 -5.35 18.21
CA ASP A 52 -10.84 -4.29 17.73
C ASP A 52 -10.16 -3.62 18.92
N PRO A 53 -8.82 -3.75 19.08
CA PRO A 53 -8.14 -3.09 20.17
C PRO A 53 -8.12 -1.58 19.94
N ASP A 54 -8.32 -0.81 21.01
CA ASP A 54 -8.00 0.62 21.00
C ASP A 54 -6.47 0.78 20.96
N LEU A 55 -5.93 0.99 19.76
CA LEU A 55 -4.48 1.16 19.58
C LEU A 55 -3.97 2.41 20.29
N SER A 56 -4.80 3.45 20.42
CA SER A 56 -4.38 4.71 21.04
C SER A 56 -4.09 4.56 22.54
N SER A 57 -4.62 3.53 23.19
CA SER A 57 -4.34 3.24 24.60
C SER A 57 -2.96 2.59 24.85
N ILE A 58 -2.19 2.32 23.80
CA ILE A 58 -0.88 1.66 23.90
C ILE A 58 0.22 2.73 23.99
N GLU A 59 0.75 2.92 25.20
CA GLU A 59 1.76 3.95 25.50
C GLU A 59 3.18 3.39 25.73
N VAL A 60 3.31 2.07 25.89
CA VAL A 60 4.59 1.43 26.20
C VAL A 60 5.58 1.53 25.04
N PRO A 61 6.91 1.62 25.30
CA PRO A 61 7.91 1.55 24.24
C PRO A 61 7.68 0.33 23.35
N THR A 62 7.75 0.49 22.03
CA THR A 62 7.33 -0.56 21.09
C THR A 62 8.28 -0.68 19.90
N LEU A 63 8.76 -1.89 19.63
CA LEU A 63 9.42 -2.26 18.37
C LEU A 63 8.47 -3.09 17.51
N VAL A 64 7.96 -2.50 16.43
CA VAL A 64 7.03 -3.12 15.48
C VAL A 64 7.78 -3.74 14.31
N CYS A 65 7.44 -4.98 13.95
CA CYS A 65 7.88 -5.60 12.71
C CYS A 65 6.85 -5.33 11.58
N GLY A 66 7.25 -4.53 10.59
CA GLY A 66 6.47 -4.19 9.41
C GLY A 66 6.86 -5.04 8.20
N SER A 67 6.32 -6.24 8.09
CA SER A 67 6.58 -7.12 6.95
C SER A 67 5.79 -6.67 5.72
N PHE A 68 6.45 -6.50 4.56
CA PHE A 68 5.81 -6.34 3.25
C PHE A 68 5.39 -7.68 2.63
N SER A 69 5.76 -8.81 3.24
CA SER A 69 5.43 -10.15 2.75
C SER A 69 4.12 -10.69 3.33
N ASP A 70 3.63 -10.17 4.45
CA ASP A 70 2.46 -10.71 5.17
C ASP A 70 1.14 -9.98 4.84
N ASN A 71 0.98 -9.51 3.60
CA ASN A 71 -0.12 -8.63 3.20
C ASN A 71 -1.53 -9.19 3.51
N ASN A 72 -1.68 -10.52 3.43
CA ASN A 72 -2.96 -11.21 3.64
C ASN A 72 -3.20 -11.57 5.13
N LEU A 73 -2.32 -11.10 6.03
CA LEU A 73 -2.34 -11.44 7.46
C LEU A 73 -1.97 -10.22 8.33
N HIS A 74 -0.68 -10.02 8.58
CA HIS A 74 -0.22 -9.17 9.67
C HIS A 74 0.15 -7.76 9.22
N SER A 75 0.49 -7.56 7.94
CA SER A 75 1.05 -6.29 7.47
C SER A 75 0.20 -5.09 7.85
N ARG A 76 -1.10 -5.10 7.50
CA ARG A 76 -2.01 -3.98 7.81
C ARG A 76 -2.05 -3.65 9.30
N GLY A 77 -2.16 -4.68 10.16
CA GLY A 77 -2.20 -4.51 11.60
C GLY A 77 -0.87 -3.99 12.17
N SER A 78 0.27 -4.45 11.65
CA SER A 78 1.59 -3.95 12.05
C SER A 78 1.76 -2.47 11.71
N PHE A 79 1.47 -2.05 10.49
CA PHE A 79 1.60 -0.65 10.08
C PHE A 79 0.62 0.25 10.84
N ALA A 80 -0.65 -0.17 10.99
CA ALA A 80 -1.62 0.55 11.81
C ALA A 80 -1.17 0.67 13.27
N GLY A 81 -0.61 -0.40 13.85
CA GLY A 81 -0.02 -0.36 15.20
C GLY A 81 1.09 0.68 15.31
N PHE A 82 2.04 0.71 14.38
CA PHE A 82 3.08 1.74 14.41
C PHE A 82 2.50 3.17 14.28
N GLU A 83 1.52 3.37 13.39
CA GLU A 83 0.95 4.70 13.13
C GLU A 83 0.06 5.20 14.29
N GLN A 84 -0.72 4.33 14.92
CA GLN A 84 -1.85 4.73 15.78
C GLN A 84 -1.61 4.60 17.28
N ILE A 85 -0.57 3.88 17.72
CA ILE A 85 -0.26 3.82 19.16
C ILE A 85 0.17 5.19 19.71
N ALA A 86 -0.15 5.47 20.97
CA ALA A 86 0.26 6.70 21.65
C ALA A 86 1.72 6.69 22.12
N SER A 87 2.39 5.54 22.09
CA SER A 87 3.80 5.40 22.45
C SER A 87 4.69 6.39 21.70
N VAL A 88 5.40 7.22 22.46
CA VAL A 88 6.40 8.17 21.92
C VAL A 88 7.65 7.44 21.43
N GLU A 89 8.04 6.36 22.12
CA GLU A 89 9.20 5.53 21.78
C GLU A 89 8.76 4.30 21.00
N ARG A 90 8.44 4.52 19.73
CA ARG A 90 8.00 3.48 18.80
C ARG A 90 8.93 3.39 17.60
N HIS A 91 9.26 2.17 17.21
CA HIS A 91 10.19 1.88 16.11
C HIS A 91 9.55 0.92 15.12
N LEU A 92 9.78 1.12 13.83
CA LEU A 92 9.31 0.24 12.76
C LEU A 92 10.50 -0.43 12.06
N TYR A 93 10.60 -1.75 12.19
CA TYR A 93 11.54 -2.57 11.44
C TYR A 93 10.83 -3.17 10.22
N THR A 94 11.12 -2.66 9.02
CA THR A 94 10.51 -3.20 7.79
C THR A 94 11.39 -4.23 7.11
N HIS A 95 10.76 -5.18 6.43
CA HIS A 95 11.43 -6.16 5.59
C HIS A 95 10.47 -6.75 4.55
N ARG A 96 11.03 -7.41 3.53
CA ARG A 96 10.28 -8.30 2.63
C ARG A 96 10.83 -9.72 2.57
N GLY A 97 11.47 -10.18 3.65
CA GLY A 97 11.84 -11.59 3.83
C GLY A 97 10.73 -12.45 4.44
N GLY A 98 10.95 -13.77 4.51
CA GLY A 98 10.02 -14.70 5.16
C GLY A 98 9.91 -14.43 6.66
N LYS A 99 8.69 -14.39 7.19
CA LYS A 99 8.37 -13.93 8.56
C LYS A 99 9.28 -14.50 9.65
N TRP A 100 9.36 -15.82 9.76
CA TRP A 100 10.18 -16.46 10.79
C TRP A 100 11.68 -16.43 10.48
N ALA A 101 12.04 -16.47 9.20
CA ALA A 101 13.43 -16.36 8.78
C ALA A 101 14.01 -15.00 9.21
N VAL A 102 13.27 -13.91 9.01
CA VAL A 102 13.69 -12.57 9.45
C VAL A 102 13.66 -12.44 10.96
N PHE A 103 12.61 -12.93 11.64
CA PHE A 103 12.54 -12.84 13.11
C PHE A 103 13.78 -13.42 13.82
N TYR A 104 14.30 -14.54 13.31
CA TYR A 104 15.49 -15.22 13.85
C TYR A 104 16.81 -14.80 13.21
N ALA A 105 16.79 -13.95 12.18
CA ALA A 105 18.01 -13.47 11.53
C ALA A 105 18.87 -12.63 12.49
N GLN A 106 20.19 -12.66 12.27
CA GLN A 106 21.15 -11.98 13.15
C GLN A 106 20.86 -10.48 13.32
N GLU A 107 20.57 -9.77 12.22
CA GLU A 107 20.28 -8.33 12.25
C GLU A 107 19.00 -8.00 13.05
N ALA A 108 17.91 -8.72 12.78
CA ALA A 108 16.65 -8.51 13.49
C ALA A 108 16.77 -8.87 14.98
N ARG A 109 17.51 -9.95 15.29
CA ARG A 109 17.80 -10.34 16.68
C ARG A 109 18.65 -9.28 17.39
N ALA A 110 19.63 -8.68 16.70
CA ALA A 110 20.43 -7.59 17.26
C ALA A 110 19.57 -6.36 17.57
N ALA A 111 18.62 -6.01 16.70
CA ALA A 111 17.66 -4.93 16.95
C ALA A 111 16.75 -5.24 18.16
N GLN A 112 16.20 -6.46 18.25
CA GLN A 112 15.40 -6.90 19.40
C GLN A 112 16.19 -6.82 20.71
N LEU A 113 17.43 -7.32 20.71
CA LEU A 113 18.29 -7.28 21.90
C LEU A 113 18.59 -5.83 22.30
N ARG A 114 18.98 -4.95 21.37
CA ARG A 114 19.21 -3.53 21.68
C ARG A 114 17.97 -2.86 22.29
N PHE A 115 16.78 -3.12 21.73
CA PHE A 115 15.54 -2.62 22.28
C PHE A 115 15.33 -3.06 23.73
N PHE A 116 15.48 -4.36 24.03
CA PHE A 116 15.32 -4.87 25.38
C PHE A 116 16.44 -4.46 26.35
N GLU A 117 17.68 -4.33 25.88
CA GLU A 117 18.80 -3.83 26.68
C GLU A 117 18.53 -2.40 27.17
N ARG A 118 17.94 -1.55 26.32
CA ARG A 118 17.51 -0.19 26.68
C ARG A 118 16.33 -0.21 27.67
N HIS A 119 15.23 -0.87 27.32
CA HIS A 119 13.96 -0.73 28.05
C HIS A 119 13.80 -1.65 29.25
N LEU A 120 14.43 -2.83 29.26
CA LEU A 120 14.30 -3.79 30.36
C LEU A 120 15.51 -3.78 31.29
N LYS A 121 16.68 -3.39 30.79
CA LYS A 121 17.94 -3.37 31.57
C LYS A 121 18.50 -1.98 31.83
N GLY A 122 17.90 -0.92 31.27
CA GLY A 122 18.34 0.45 31.46
C GLY A 122 19.76 0.73 30.95
N ARG A 123 20.25 -0.06 29.98
CA ARG A 123 21.60 0.13 29.42
C ARG A 123 21.61 1.28 28.44
N ASP A 124 22.70 2.05 28.46
CA ASP A 124 22.98 3.08 27.47
C ASP A 124 23.49 2.42 26.19
N VAL A 125 22.55 2.13 25.28
CA VAL A 125 22.82 1.57 23.94
C VAL A 125 22.28 2.52 22.88
N PRO A 126 22.90 2.57 21.68
CA PRO A 126 22.42 3.42 20.59
C PRO A 126 20.93 3.18 20.29
N PRO A 127 20.10 4.24 20.21
CA PRO A 127 18.67 4.10 19.97
C PRO A 127 18.42 3.45 18.62
N LEU A 128 17.28 2.75 18.50
CA LEU A 128 16.82 2.26 17.20
C LEU A 128 16.33 3.44 16.35
N PRO A 129 16.48 3.38 15.02
CA PRO A 129 15.84 4.38 14.16
C PRO A 129 14.33 4.33 14.32
N ARG A 130 13.66 5.46 14.07
CA ARG A 130 12.19 5.52 14.09
C ARG A 130 11.59 4.56 13.07
N VAL A 131 12.17 4.53 11.86
CA VAL A 131 11.88 3.53 10.84
C VAL A 131 13.18 3.03 10.23
N ARG A 132 13.40 1.70 10.23
CA ARG A 132 14.38 1.02 9.37
C ARG A 132 13.64 0.52 8.13
N LEU A 133 13.87 1.20 7.01
CA LEU A 133 13.24 0.92 5.73
C LEU A 133 14.11 0.00 4.87
N GLU A 134 13.58 -1.15 4.45
CA GLU A 134 14.19 -2.05 3.48
C GLU A 134 13.52 -1.90 2.11
N VAL A 135 14.30 -1.52 1.09
CA VAL A 135 13.84 -1.38 -0.30
C VAL A 135 14.35 -2.54 -1.13
N ARG A 136 13.47 -3.21 -1.88
CA ARG A 136 13.85 -4.31 -2.80
C ARG A 136 13.53 -3.98 -4.24
N ASP A 137 14.35 -4.46 -5.17
CA ASP A 137 14.00 -4.49 -6.60
C ASP A 137 13.60 -5.89 -7.10
N ARG A 138 13.92 -6.96 -6.36
CA ARG A 138 13.45 -8.34 -6.61
C ARG A 138 13.49 -9.16 -5.32
N ALA A 139 12.93 -10.38 -5.33
CA ALA A 139 12.81 -11.21 -4.14
C ALA A 139 14.13 -11.41 -3.37
N ASP A 140 15.24 -11.62 -4.07
CA ASP A 140 16.53 -12.01 -3.52
C ASP A 140 17.54 -10.87 -3.42
N HIS A 141 17.15 -9.63 -3.74
CA HIS A 141 18.04 -8.48 -3.72
C HIS A 141 17.42 -7.30 -2.96
N VAL A 142 18.12 -6.91 -1.90
CA VAL A 142 17.85 -5.68 -1.15
C VAL A 142 18.65 -4.57 -1.83
N ALA A 143 17.95 -3.62 -2.43
CA ALA A 143 18.57 -2.50 -3.12
C ALA A 143 19.13 -1.48 -2.12
N GLU A 144 18.45 -1.29 -1.00
CA GLU A 144 18.87 -0.36 0.05
C GLU A 144 18.23 -0.73 1.40
N VAL A 145 18.96 -0.47 2.47
CA VAL A 145 18.39 -0.36 3.83
C VAL A 145 18.77 1.00 4.38
N ARG A 146 17.80 1.76 4.87
CA ARG A 146 18.03 3.11 5.37
C ARG A 146 17.11 3.48 6.52
N GLU A 147 17.46 4.57 7.19
CA GLU A 147 16.68 5.14 8.28
C GLU A 147 15.75 6.24 7.75
N GLU A 148 14.55 6.32 8.33
CA GLU A 148 13.51 7.29 8.04
C GLU A 148 12.81 7.75 9.34
N GLU A 149 12.30 8.97 9.35
CA GLU A 149 11.68 9.58 10.53
C GLU A 149 10.18 9.28 10.68
N SER A 150 9.53 8.87 9.60
CA SER A 150 8.07 8.67 9.57
C SER A 150 7.66 7.55 8.63
N TRP A 151 6.47 7.00 8.89
CA TRP A 151 5.77 6.09 7.99
C TRP A 151 4.29 6.48 7.90
N PRO A 152 3.69 6.62 6.70
CA PRO A 152 4.37 6.72 5.40
C PRO A 152 5.41 7.84 5.36
N LEU A 153 6.33 7.83 4.39
CA LEU A 153 7.40 8.84 4.33
C LEU A 153 6.81 10.23 4.06
N GLU A 154 7.21 11.25 4.81
CA GLU A 154 6.72 12.63 4.62
C GLU A 154 6.95 13.18 3.20
N ARG A 155 8.07 12.80 2.58
CA ARG A 155 8.41 13.23 1.21
C ARG A 155 7.66 12.48 0.10
N THR A 156 6.72 11.60 0.45
CA THR A 156 5.95 10.83 -0.55
C THR A 156 5.16 11.78 -1.45
N ARG A 157 5.36 11.66 -2.76
CA ARG A 157 4.53 12.32 -3.78
C ARG A 157 3.46 11.35 -4.24
N TRP A 158 2.24 11.51 -3.71
CA TRP A 158 1.08 10.71 -4.11
C TRP A 158 0.71 11.00 -5.56
N THR A 159 1.07 10.07 -6.46
CA THR A 159 1.01 10.30 -7.91
C THR A 159 -0.04 9.38 -8.54
N PRO A 160 -1.11 9.91 -9.15
CA PRO A 160 -2.10 9.10 -9.85
C PRO A 160 -1.52 8.54 -11.16
N ALA A 161 -1.71 7.23 -11.36
CA ALA A 161 -1.51 6.55 -12.62
C ALA A 161 -2.89 6.21 -13.20
N TYR A 162 -3.36 6.97 -14.18
CA TYR A 162 -4.71 6.87 -14.71
C TYR A 162 -4.88 5.69 -15.67
N LEU A 163 -6.04 5.03 -15.62
CA LEU A 163 -6.40 3.97 -16.55
C LEU A 163 -6.77 4.59 -17.92
N THR A 164 -6.26 3.99 -18.98
CA THR A 164 -6.51 4.36 -20.38
C THR A 164 -6.64 3.10 -21.25
N HIS A 165 -7.00 3.29 -22.52
CA HIS A 165 -7.00 2.21 -23.52
C HIS A 165 -5.63 1.58 -23.74
N GLN A 166 -4.54 2.31 -23.50
CA GLN A 166 -3.16 1.84 -23.72
C GLN A 166 -2.50 1.24 -22.46
N GLY A 167 -3.16 1.32 -21.31
CA GLY A 167 -2.59 0.93 -20.02
C GLY A 167 -2.72 2.03 -18.98
N LEU A 168 -1.68 2.20 -18.17
CA LEU A 168 -1.60 3.27 -17.18
C LEU A 168 -0.83 4.47 -17.76
N ALA A 169 -1.27 5.70 -17.43
CA ALA A 169 -0.65 6.94 -17.88
C ALA A 169 -0.53 7.97 -16.74
N ALA A 170 0.41 8.91 -16.87
CA ALA A 170 0.57 10.01 -15.91
C ALA A 170 -0.54 11.05 -16.02
N ASP A 171 -0.95 11.36 -17.25
CA ASP A 171 -1.97 12.37 -17.52
C ASP A 171 -3.39 11.76 -17.43
N PRO A 172 -4.39 12.54 -16.97
CA PRO A 172 -5.77 12.07 -16.91
C PRO A 172 -6.33 11.79 -18.32
N PRO A 173 -7.25 10.81 -18.45
CA PRO A 173 -7.82 10.45 -19.74
C PRO A 173 -8.73 11.58 -20.27
N THR A 174 -8.46 12.03 -21.50
CA THR A 174 -9.29 13.02 -22.20
C THR A 174 -10.49 12.41 -22.93
N ALA A 175 -10.50 11.09 -23.09
CA ALA A 175 -11.57 10.35 -23.75
C ALA A 175 -12.07 9.22 -22.85
N SER A 176 -13.38 8.98 -22.91
CA SER A 176 -14.00 7.87 -22.21
C SER A 176 -13.56 6.52 -22.80
N GLY A 177 -13.45 5.53 -21.93
CA GLY A 177 -13.11 4.16 -22.32
C GLY A 177 -13.65 3.16 -21.32
N SER A 178 -13.67 1.90 -21.75
CA SER A 178 -14.06 0.80 -20.89
C SER A 178 -13.41 -0.51 -21.30
N ILE A 179 -13.36 -1.45 -20.37
CA ILE A 179 -13.00 -2.85 -20.64
C ILE A 179 -13.95 -3.77 -19.89
N THR A 180 -14.46 -4.79 -20.57
CA THR A 180 -15.39 -5.78 -20.02
C THR A 180 -14.74 -7.14 -19.92
N PHE A 181 -14.93 -7.84 -18.80
CA PHE A 181 -14.45 -9.20 -18.61
C PHE A 181 -15.44 -10.09 -17.87
N ASP A 182 -15.38 -11.40 -18.12
CA ASP A 182 -16.11 -12.42 -17.34
C ASP A 182 -15.55 -12.47 -15.91
N ILE A 183 -16.42 -12.32 -14.91
CA ILE A 183 -16.02 -12.21 -13.50
C ILE A 183 -15.21 -13.43 -13.02
N ARG A 184 -15.53 -14.64 -13.49
CA ARG A 184 -14.89 -15.87 -13.02
C ARG A 184 -13.63 -16.24 -13.79
N ARG A 185 -13.59 -15.93 -15.09
CA ARG A 185 -12.57 -16.41 -16.03
C ARG A 185 -11.62 -15.31 -16.50
N GLY A 186 -12.10 -14.07 -16.56
CA GLY A 186 -11.38 -12.92 -17.10
C GLY A 186 -10.77 -12.00 -16.04
N GLY A 187 -10.25 -10.88 -16.49
CA GLY A 187 -9.67 -9.82 -15.69
C GLY A 187 -9.02 -8.79 -16.61
N ALA A 188 -8.85 -7.57 -16.13
CA ALA A 188 -8.19 -6.49 -16.86
C ALA A 188 -6.75 -6.32 -16.39
N ARG A 189 -5.87 -5.85 -17.29
CA ARG A 189 -4.46 -5.58 -17.00
C ARG A 189 -4.07 -4.25 -17.62
N PHE A 190 -3.38 -3.40 -16.86
CA PHE A 190 -2.92 -2.10 -17.31
C PHE A 190 -1.44 -1.96 -16.93
N GLY A 191 -0.58 -1.79 -17.94
CA GLY A 191 0.87 -1.65 -17.74
C GLY A 191 1.33 -0.20 -17.83
N TRP A 192 2.36 0.14 -17.08
CA TRP A 192 3.16 1.36 -17.22
C TRP A 192 4.64 0.99 -17.25
N THR A 193 5.33 1.25 -18.36
CA THR A 193 6.79 1.14 -18.42
C THR A 193 7.41 2.42 -17.86
N LEU A 194 8.20 2.30 -16.81
CA LEU A 194 8.87 3.43 -16.16
C LEU A 194 10.16 3.75 -16.91
N THR A 195 10.34 5.01 -17.29
CA THR A 195 11.50 5.45 -18.11
C THR A 195 12.74 5.79 -17.29
N LYS A 196 12.59 5.88 -15.96
CA LYS A 196 13.67 6.16 -15.01
C LYS A 196 13.55 5.26 -13.79
N ASP A 197 14.67 5.08 -13.08
CA ASP A 197 14.66 4.43 -11.77
C ASP A 197 13.66 5.15 -10.86
N THR A 198 12.74 4.38 -10.29
CA THR A 198 11.56 4.88 -9.60
C THR A 198 11.33 4.05 -8.34
N GLU A 199 11.43 4.68 -7.18
CA GLU A 199 11.08 4.04 -5.92
C GLU A 199 9.62 4.33 -5.56
N LEU A 200 8.87 3.26 -5.30
CA LEU A 200 7.52 3.32 -4.76
C LEU A 200 7.54 2.72 -3.35
N THR A 201 7.34 3.57 -2.33
CA THR A 201 7.38 3.16 -0.92
C THR A 201 6.20 3.71 -0.15
N GLY A 202 5.30 2.83 0.27
CA GLY A 202 4.11 3.16 1.04
C GLY A 202 2.91 2.29 0.69
N PRO A 203 1.74 2.59 1.25
CA PRO A 203 0.46 2.04 0.77
C PRO A 203 0.17 2.51 -0.66
N THR A 204 -0.70 1.78 -1.34
CA THR A 204 -1.20 2.12 -2.68
C THR A 204 -2.73 2.02 -2.65
N ALA A 205 -3.43 2.92 -3.33
CA ALA A 205 -4.88 2.91 -3.43
C ALA A 205 -5.33 2.87 -4.89
N LEU A 206 -6.49 2.30 -5.15
CA LEU A 206 -7.05 2.20 -6.50
C LEU A 206 -8.49 2.73 -6.50
N ARG A 207 -8.76 3.70 -7.36
CA ARG A 207 -10.10 4.19 -7.71
C ARG A 207 -10.53 3.57 -9.03
N LEU A 208 -11.64 2.83 -9.03
CA LEU A 208 -12.30 2.30 -10.23
C LEU A 208 -13.74 2.83 -10.33
N TYR A 209 -14.28 2.76 -11.54
CA TYR A 209 -15.71 2.93 -11.83
C TYR A 209 -16.23 1.65 -12.45
N VAL A 210 -17.15 0.98 -11.78
CA VAL A 210 -17.52 -0.42 -12.04
C VAL A 210 -19.00 -0.52 -12.39
N GLU A 211 -19.30 -1.23 -13.46
CA GLU A 211 -20.65 -1.64 -13.85
C GLU A 211 -20.71 -3.18 -13.88
N LEU A 212 -21.83 -3.74 -13.46
CA LEU A 212 -22.08 -5.18 -13.48
C LEU A 212 -23.17 -5.55 -14.48
N HIS A 213 -22.95 -6.67 -15.17
CA HIS A 213 -23.91 -7.30 -16.09
C HIS A 213 -24.23 -8.69 -15.56
N ASP A 214 -25.52 -9.01 -15.45
CA ASP A 214 -26.03 -10.28 -14.92
C ASP A 214 -25.56 -10.57 -13.47
N ALA A 215 -25.27 -9.51 -12.71
CA ALA A 215 -24.84 -9.56 -11.31
C ALA A 215 -25.18 -8.26 -10.58
N HIS A 216 -25.32 -8.33 -9.26
CA HIS A 216 -25.56 -7.18 -8.37
C HIS A 216 -24.49 -7.02 -7.28
N ASP A 217 -23.50 -7.91 -7.23
CA ASP A 217 -22.37 -7.83 -6.32
C ASP A 217 -21.20 -8.65 -6.88
N MET A 218 -19.97 -8.23 -6.60
CA MET A 218 -18.77 -8.99 -6.89
C MET A 218 -17.66 -8.72 -5.88
N ASP A 219 -16.80 -9.71 -5.70
CA ASP A 219 -15.53 -9.52 -4.99
C ASP A 219 -14.44 -9.16 -5.99
N LEU A 220 -13.90 -7.96 -5.87
CA LEU A 220 -12.72 -7.50 -6.60
C LEU A 220 -11.47 -7.94 -5.85
N VAL A 221 -10.52 -8.51 -6.59
CA VAL A 221 -9.15 -8.72 -6.15
C VAL A 221 -8.25 -8.00 -7.13
N VAL A 222 -7.42 -7.12 -6.60
CA VAL A 222 -6.52 -6.26 -7.39
C VAL A 222 -5.08 -6.49 -6.97
N GLY A 223 -4.17 -6.40 -7.93
CA GLY A 223 -2.76 -6.64 -7.71
C GLY A 223 -1.88 -5.69 -8.47
N VAL A 224 -0.79 -5.26 -7.83
CA VAL A 224 0.31 -4.55 -8.48
C VAL A 224 1.45 -5.52 -8.67
N GLU A 225 1.87 -5.69 -9.92
CA GLU A 225 2.94 -6.58 -10.34
C GLU A 225 4.12 -5.76 -10.85
N LYS A 226 5.31 -6.37 -10.76
CA LYS A 226 6.53 -5.86 -11.39
C LYS A 226 6.93 -6.80 -12.52
N TRP A 227 7.30 -6.22 -13.65
CA TRP A 227 7.70 -6.95 -14.86
C TRP A 227 9.02 -6.39 -15.41
N SER A 228 9.92 -7.27 -15.82
CA SER A 228 11.24 -6.91 -16.33
C SER A 228 11.54 -7.76 -17.56
N GLY A 229 11.81 -7.13 -18.71
CA GLY A 229 12.03 -7.84 -19.98
C GLY A 229 10.91 -8.81 -20.36
N GLY A 230 9.65 -8.44 -20.11
CA GLY A 230 8.48 -9.28 -20.38
C GLY A 230 8.27 -10.44 -19.39
N ARG A 231 9.06 -10.54 -18.32
CA ARG A 231 8.93 -11.58 -17.28
C ARG A 231 8.41 -10.99 -15.97
N PHE A 232 7.56 -11.75 -15.27
CA PHE A 232 7.10 -11.41 -13.93
C PHE A 232 8.27 -11.47 -12.93
N VAL A 233 8.42 -10.43 -12.11
CA VAL A 233 9.41 -10.37 -11.02
C VAL A 233 8.71 -10.74 -9.72
N PRO A 234 8.97 -11.94 -9.17
CA PRO A 234 8.33 -12.39 -7.95
C PRO A 234 8.92 -11.70 -6.72
N PHE A 235 8.11 -11.69 -5.65
CA PHE A 235 8.54 -11.33 -4.31
C PHE A 235 8.12 -12.41 -3.30
N GLU A 236 8.72 -12.35 -2.12
CA GLU A 236 8.23 -13.08 -0.96
C GLU A 236 6.84 -12.57 -0.56
N GLY A 237 5.97 -13.51 -0.23
CA GLY A 237 4.61 -13.25 0.21
C GLY A 237 4.20 -14.12 1.40
N SER A 238 2.92 -14.04 1.73
CA SER A 238 2.39 -14.68 2.92
C SER A 238 2.59 -16.19 2.85
N TYR A 239 2.82 -16.82 4.00
CA TYR A 239 3.05 -18.28 4.12
C TYR A 239 4.34 -18.80 3.47
N GLY A 240 5.30 -17.92 3.16
CA GLY A 240 6.53 -18.31 2.47
C GLY A 240 6.37 -18.41 0.95
N TYR A 241 5.38 -17.71 0.39
CA TYR A 241 5.08 -17.79 -1.04
C TYR A 241 6.04 -16.94 -1.87
N GLY A 242 7.08 -17.54 -2.42
CA GLY A 242 8.11 -16.85 -3.21
C GLY A 242 7.71 -16.45 -4.64
N ARG A 243 6.40 -16.32 -4.94
CA ARG A 243 5.87 -15.86 -6.23
C ARG A 243 4.82 -14.77 -6.07
N ASP A 244 4.88 -14.04 -4.96
CA ASP A 244 3.92 -12.98 -4.70
C ASP A 244 4.20 -11.74 -5.57
N ARG A 245 3.18 -10.90 -5.64
CA ARG A 245 3.20 -9.61 -6.34
C ARG A 245 3.63 -8.49 -5.40
N VAL A 246 3.83 -7.29 -5.92
CA VAL A 246 4.28 -6.13 -5.14
C VAL A 246 3.26 -5.77 -4.07
N ALA A 247 1.98 -5.69 -4.41
CA ALA A 247 0.89 -5.45 -3.46
C ALA A 247 -0.42 -6.09 -3.92
N THR A 248 -1.29 -6.47 -2.99
CA THR A 248 -2.65 -7.00 -3.27
C THR A 248 -3.70 -6.23 -2.46
N GLY A 249 -4.87 -6.01 -3.05
CA GLY A 249 -6.05 -5.42 -2.43
C GLY A 249 -7.31 -6.23 -2.71
N TRP A 250 -8.33 -6.03 -1.88
CA TRP A 250 -9.63 -6.71 -1.98
C TRP A 250 -10.73 -5.70 -1.74
N GLN A 251 -11.87 -5.88 -2.41
CA GLN A 251 -13.08 -5.12 -2.12
C GLN A 251 -14.32 -5.90 -2.57
N ASN A 252 -15.27 -6.13 -1.67
CA ASN A 252 -16.61 -6.56 -2.03
C ASN A 252 -17.40 -5.31 -2.48
N LEU A 253 -17.96 -5.33 -3.68
CA LEU A 253 -18.54 -4.14 -4.30
C LEU A 253 -19.82 -3.69 -3.58
N ALA A 254 -20.60 -4.61 -3.03
CA ALA A 254 -21.73 -4.26 -2.17
C ALA A 254 -21.32 -3.70 -0.81
N LEU A 255 -20.05 -3.79 -0.41
CA LEU A 255 -19.51 -3.23 0.84
C LEU A 255 -18.56 -2.05 0.58
N ARG A 256 -18.74 -1.35 -0.55
CA ARG A 256 -17.84 -0.28 -1.04
C ARG A 256 -17.91 1.03 -0.25
N ALA A 257 -18.95 1.24 0.56
CA ALA A 257 -19.08 2.46 1.36
C ALA A 257 -17.83 2.67 2.22
N LEU A 258 -17.31 3.89 2.23
CA LEU A 258 -16.12 4.26 2.99
C LEU A 258 -16.48 4.68 4.42
N ASP A 259 -15.54 4.42 5.32
CA ASP A 259 -15.46 5.06 6.63
C ASP A 259 -14.78 6.43 6.44
N SER A 260 -15.54 7.51 6.49
CA SER A 260 -15.06 8.87 6.20
C SER A 260 -13.98 9.33 7.18
N ASP A 261 -14.06 8.88 8.43
CA ASP A 261 -13.22 9.37 9.52
C ASP A 261 -11.85 8.67 9.49
N ARG A 262 -11.82 7.43 9.00
CA ARG A 262 -10.59 6.62 8.91
C ARG A 262 -9.93 6.65 7.53
N SER A 263 -10.67 7.01 6.48
CA SER A 263 -10.15 6.95 5.11
C SER A 263 -9.17 8.08 4.82
N ARG A 264 -8.05 7.73 4.17
CA ARG A 264 -7.10 8.67 3.57
C ARG A 264 -7.06 8.41 2.06
N PRO A 265 -6.71 9.39 1.20
CA PRO A 265 -6.67 9.15 -0.25
C PRO A 265 -5.81 7.96 -0.67
N PHE A 266 -4.72 7.70 0.05
CA PHE A 266 -3.78 6.59 -0.19
C PHE A 266 -4.08 5.32 0.62
N GLU A 267 -5.07 5.38 1.51
CA GLU A 267 -5.53 4.24 2.32
C GLU A 267 -7.04 4.36 2.58
N PRO A 268 -7.88 4.03 1.58
CA PRO A 268 -9.32 4.02 1.76
C PRO A 268 -9.72 2.89 2.71
N VAL A 269 -10.61 3.19 3.65
CA VAL A 269 -11.09 2.23 4.64
C VAL A 269 -12.56 1.94 4.37
N SER A 270 -12.87 0.72 3.94
CA SER A 270 -14.26 0.30 3.74
C SER A 270 -14.98 0.24 5.09
N ALA A 271 -16.14 0.89 5.22
CA ALA A 271 -16.96 0.89 6.43
C ALA A 271 -17.48 -0.53 6.75
N CYS A 272 -17.87 -1.28 5.72
CA CYS A 272 -18.38 -2.66 5.84
C CYS A 272 -19.55 -2.83 6.82
N LEU A 273 -20.39 -1.80 6.97
CA LEU A 273 -21.52 -1.79 7.91
C LEU A 273 -22.83 -2.26 7.27
N THR A 274 -23.04 -1.96 5.99
CA THR A 274 -24.28 -2.27 5.27
C THR A 274 -23.94 -2.70 3.85
N ARG A 275 -24.77 -3.60 3.30
CA ARG A 275 -24.62 -4.07 1.92
C ARG A 275 -25.49 -3.24 0.99
N GLU A 276 -24.88 -2.72 -0.06
CA GLU A 276 -25.48 -1.89 -1.11
C GLU A 276 -25.24 -2.56 -2.47
N PRO A 277 -26.08 -3.54 -2.87
CA PRO A 277 -25.96 -4.16 -4.20
C PRO A 277 -26.00 -3.13 -5.33
N VAL A 278 -25.32 -3.42 -6.42
CA VAL A 278 -25.27 -2.55 -7.62
C VAL A 278 -26.53 -2.76 -8.46
N THR A 279 -27.15 -1.65 -8.85
CA THR A 279 -28.33 -1.68 -9.74
C THR A 279 -27.90 -1.96 -11.18
N ALA A 280 -28.74 -2.66 -11.94
CA ALA A 280 -28.44 -2.93 -13.35
C ALA A 280 -28.28 -1.61 -14.14
N GLY A 281 -27.20 -1.48 -14.92
CA GLY A 281 -26.85 -0.28 -15.69
C GLY A 281 -26.22 0.85 -14.87
N GLU A 282 -26.08 0.69 -13.55
CA GLU A 282 -25.42 1.66 -12.68
C GLU A 282 -23.90 1.52 -12.75
N ILE A 283 -23.20 2.65 -12.82
CA ILE A 283 -21.74 2.71 -12.75
C ILE A 283 -21.35 3.31 -11.40
N VAL A 284 -20.79 2.48 -10.53
CA VAL A 284 -20.46 2.87 -9.15
C VAL A 284 -18.97 3.12 -8.99
N PRO A 285 -18.55 4.19 -8.28
CA PRO A 285 -17.15 4.37 -7.90
C PRO A 285 -16.81 3.39 -6.77
N VAL A 286 -15.59 2.87 -6.78
CA VAL A 286 -15.06 2.01 -5.72
C VAL A 286 -13.59 2.35 -5.44
N ASP A 287 -13.27 2.49 -4.15
CA ASP A 287 -11.90 2.65 -3.68
C ASP A 287 -11.41 1.34 -3.06
N ILE A 288 -10.16 0.98 -3.35
CA ILE A 288 -9.56 -0.27 -2.89
C ILE A 288 -8.19 0.03 -2.30
N ALA A 289 -7.99 -0.32 -1.03
CA ALA A 289 -6.68 -0.25 -0.39
C ALA A 289 -5.86 -1.50 -0.73
N LEU A 290 -4.66 -1.28 -1.26
CA LEU A 290 -3.66 -2.32 -1.48
C LEU A 290 -2.63 -2.32 -0.35
N GLY A 291 -1.96 -3.46 -0.17
CA GLY A 291 -0.88 -3.59 0.79
C GLY A 291 0.24 -2.57 0.60
N ALA A 292 0.84 -2.16 1.72
CA ALA A 292 2.08 -1.40 1.69
C ALA A 292 3.23 -2.21 1.07
N SER A 293 4.11 -1.52 0.36
CA SER A 293 5.35 -2.09 -0.16
C SER A 293 6.45 -1.03 -0.17
N SER A 294 7.71 -1.46 -0.23
CA SER A 294 8.85 -0.61 -0.60
C SER A 294 9.60 -1.29 -1.74
N THR A 295 9.49 -0.72 -2.95
CA THR A 295 9.95 -1.39 -4.16
C THR A 295 10.58 -0.41 -5.14
N LEU A 296 11.81 -0.73 -5.56
CA LEU A 296 12.52 0.00 -6.59
C LEU A 296 12.24 -0.65 -7.95
N TYR A 297 11.80 0.16 -8.91
CA TYR A 297 11.68 -0.19 -10.32
C TYR A 297 12.84 0.46 -11.07
N ARG A 298 13.59 -0.32 -11.84
CA ARG A 298 14.64 0.17 -12.73
C ARG A 298 14.02 0.74 -14.01
N ALA A 299 14.73 1.66 -14.66
CA ALA A 299 14.35 2.14 -15.98
C ALA A 299 14.10 0.97 -16.95
N GLY A 300 13.00 1.04 -17.69
CA GLY A 300 12.54 -0.01 -18.60
C GLY A 300 11.70 -1.12 -17.95
N GLU A 301 11.64 -1.19 -16.62
CA GLU A 301 10.73 -2.11 -15.92
C GLU A 301 9.30 -1.59 -15.92
N GLN A 302 8.36 -2.52 -15.86
CA GLN A 302 6.93 -2.23 -15.96
C GLN A 302 6.23 -2.48 -14.61
N LEU A 303 5.50 -1.48 -14.15
CA LEU A 303 4.43 -1.65 -13.16
C LEU A 303 3.18 -2.14 -13.90
N ARG A 304 2.52 -3.17 -13.37
CA ARG A 304 1.28 -3.68 -13.97
C ARG A 304 0.18 -3.82 -12.93
N LEU A 305 -0.93 -3.12 -13.13
CA LEU A 305 -2.17 -3.33 -12.41
C LEU A 305 -2.91 -4.53 -13.00
N VAL A 306 -3.43 -5.41 -12.14
CA VAL A 306 -4.33 -6.51 -12.50
C VAL A 306 -5.60 -6.38 -11.69
N VAL A 307 -6.76 -6.46 -12.34
CA VAL A 307 -8.09 -6.39 -11.71
C VAL A 307 -8.88 -7.63 -12.11
N ALA A 308 -9.39 -8.39 -11.14
CA ALA A 308 -10.18 -9.59 -11.42
C ALA A 308 -11.28 -9.84 -10.38
N GLY A 309 -12.30 -10.60 -10.78
CA GLY A 309 -13.35 -11.12 -9.90
C GLY A 309 -12.98 -12.44 -9.20
N ARG A 310 -11.68 -12.75 -9.06
CA ARG A 310 -11.17 -13.99 -8.46
C ARG A 310 -9.82 -13.79 -7.81
N TRP A 311 -9.45 -14.73 -6.95
CA TRP A 311 -8.09 -14.81 -6.43
C TRP A 311 -7.05 -14.88 -7.56
N LEU A 312 -5.99 -14.08 -7.45
CA LEU A 312 -5.03 -13.87 -8.54
C LEU A 312 -3.92 -14.93 -8.59
N SER A 313 -3.73 -15.71 -7.53
CA SER A 313 -2.78 -16.83 -7.50
C SER A 313 -3.49 -18.17 -7.80
N PRO A 314 -2.77 -19.16 -8.36
CA PRO A 314 -3.31 -20.50 -8.55
C PRO A 314 -3.83 -21.10 -7.23
N ARG A 315 -4.82 -22.00 -7.31
CA ARG A 315 -5.33 -22.76 -6.15
C ARG A 315 -4.54 -24.04 -5.85
N ASN A 316 -3.58 -24.39 -6.69
CA ASN A 316 -2.78 -25.60 -6.52
C ASN A 316 -1.93 -25.47 -5.23
N PRO A 317 -1.95 -26.45 -4.31
CA PRO A 317 -1.22 -26.35 -3.05
C PRO A 317 0.31 -26.22 -3.17
N LEU A 318 0.90 -26.71 -4.26
CA LEU A 318 2.35 -26.69 -4.48
C LEU A 318 2.84 -25.44 -5.23
N THR A 319 1.99 -24.88 -6.10
CA THR A 319 2.38 -23.77 -6.99
C THR A 319 1.62 -22.47 -6.76
N GLY A 320 0.52 -22.54 -5.99
CA GLY A 320 -0.30 -21.44 -5.56
C GLY A 320 0.11 -20.87 -4.21
N GLN A 321 -0.52 -19.76 -3.82
CA GLN A 321 -0.32 -19.16 -2.50
C GLN A 321 -1.15 -19.93 -1.44
N PHE A 322 -0.80 -21.18 -1.19
CA PHE A 322 -1.46 -21.97 -0.17
C PHE A 322 -1.06 -21.47 1.24
N PRO A 323 -2.01 -21.38 2.19
CA PRO A 323 -3.41 -21.79 2.12
C PRO A 323 -4.40 -20.68 1.76
N ALA A 324 -3.95 -19.51 1.31
CA ALA A 324 -4.83 -18.39 1.00
C ALA A 324 -5.94 -18.77 0.01
N SER A 325 -7.17 -18.46 0.36
CA SER A 325 -8.32 -18.66 -0.53
C SER A 325 -9.40 -17.67 -0.19
N TYR A 326 -9.87 -16.93 -1.19
CA TYR A 326 -10.93 -15.95 -1.05
C TYR A 326 -12.17 -16.40 -1.80
N ARG A 327 -13.34 -16.23 -1.19
CA ARG A 327 -14.60 -16.75 -1.71
C ARG A 327 -15.13 -15.87 -2.85
N THR A 328 -14.67 -16.12 -4.07
CA THR A 328 -15.15 -15.42 -5.27
C THR A 328 -16.08 -16.31 -6.09
N ARG A 329 -17.40 -16.13 -5.94
CA ARG A 329 -18.42 -17.02 -6.55
C ARG A 329 -19.38 -16.33 -7.52
N THR A 330 -19.33 -15.02 -7.68
CA THR A 330 -20.21 -14.30 -8.62
C THR A 330 -20.06 -14.80 -10.06
N ARG A 331 -21.16 -14.86 -10.82
CA ARG A 331 -21.19 -15.05 -12.29
C ARG A 331 -21.60 -13.71 -12.93
N GLY A 332 -21.37 -13.55 -14.22
CA GLY A 332 -21.70 -12.33 -14.95
C GLY A 332 -20.45 -11.66 -15.50
N ARG A 333 -20.60 -10.42 -15.96
CA ARG A 333 -19.51 -9.61 -16.50
C ARG A 333 -19.33 -8.34 -15.69
N CYS A 334 -18.09 -7.88 -15.61
CA CYS A 334 -17.71 -6.63 -15.00
C CYS A 334 -17.16 -5.72 -16.09
N THR A 335 -17.63 -4.48 -16.14
CA THR A 335 -17.08 -3.42 -17.00
C THR A 335 -16.40 -2.37 -16.12
N LEU A 336 -15.13 -2.11 -16.39
CA LEU A 336 -14.39 -1.00 -15.80
C LEU A 336 -14.49 0.19 -16.75
N HIS A 337 -14.83 1.35 -16.22
CA HIS A 337 -14.96 2.59 -16.96
C HIS A 337 -13.88 3.60 -16.55
N TRP A 338 -13.45 4.43 -17.50
CA TRP A 338 -12.60 5.60 -17.27
C TRP A 338 -12.96 6.72 -18.25
N GLY A 339 -12.53 7.95 -17.96
CA GLY A 339 -12.75 9.14 -18.80
C GLY A 339 -12.59 10.43 -17.98
N PRO A 340 -12.84 11.61 -18.58
CA PRO A 340 -12.73 12.90 -17.90
C PRO A 340 -13.57 12.98 -16.61
N ASP A 341 -14.81 12.48 -16.67
CA ASP A 341 -15.73 12.45 -15.51
C ASP A 341 -15.56 11.21 -14.63
N ARG A 342 -14.66 10.29 -15.03
CA ARG A 342 -14.39 9.02 -14.35
C ARG A 342 -12.88 8.78 -14.29
N PRO A 343 -12.15 9.57 -13.49
CA PRO A 343 -10.70 9.47 -13.39
C PRO A 343 -10.29 8.20 -12.61
N ALA A 344 -10.46 7.03 -13.21
CA ALA A 344 -9.99 5.76 -12.65
C ALA A 344 -8.46 5.79 -12.60
N HIS A 345 -7.88 5.54 -11.44
CA HIS A 345 -6.43 5.65 -11.25
C HIS A 345 -5.92 4.78 -10.10
N LEU A 346 -4.66 4.37 -10.23
CA LEU A 346 -3.86 3.80 -9.16
C LEU A 346 -3.03 4.91 -8.53
N LEU A 347 -3.23 5.23 -7.25
CA LEU A 347 -2.49 6.24 -6.53
C LEU A 347 -1.18 5.65 -5.98
N LEU A 348 -0.05 6.09 -6.53
CA LEU A 348 1.28 5.54 -6.25
C LEU A 348 2.05 6.37 -5.20
N PRO A 349 2.78 5.70 -4.28
CA PRO A 349 3.62 6.37 -3.29
C PRO A 349 5.03 6.67 -3.84
N LEU A 350 5.14 7.61 -4.79
CA LEU A 350 6.42 7.95 -5.42
C LEU A 350 7.36 8.63 -4.42
N ILE A 351 8.58 8.12 -4.27
CA ILE A 351 9.62 8.74 -3.44
C ILE A 351 10.58 9.53 -4.33
N PRO A 352 10.67 10.86 -4.18
CA PRO A 352 11.66 11.67 -4.89
C PRO A 352 13.09 11.26 -4.52
N ALA A 353 14.01 11.35 -5.48
CA ALA A 353 15.43 11.16 -5.20
C ALA A 353 15.91 12.21 -4.17
N ARG A 354 16.74 11.79 -3.20
CA ARG A 354 17.23 12.66 -2.11
C ARG A 354 18.02 13.90 -2.58
N HIS A 355 18.41 13.97 -3.87
CA HIS A 355 19.13 15.12 -4.45
C HIS A 355 18.24 16.21 -5.05
N GLU A 356 16.92 16.02 -5.18
CA GLU A 356 16.02 17.04 -5.78
C GLU A 356 15.57 18.13 -4.80
N THR A 357 15.81 17.99 -3.49
CA THR A 357 15.40 18.98 -2.47
C THR A 357 16.39 20.13 -2.26
N GLY A 358 17.46 20.21 -3.07
CA GLY A 358 18.52 21.22 -2.93
C GLY A 358 18.56 22.32 -3.99
N ALA A 359 17.65 22.35 -4.97
CA ALA A 359 17.72 23.33 -6.07
C ALA A 359 16.52 24.29 -6.09
N SER A 360 16.85 25.56 -5.87
CA SER A 360 16.06 26.79 -6.06
C SER A 360 15.16 27.28 -4.91
N CYS A 361 15.79 27.87 -3.90
CA CYS A 361 15.29 29.12 -3.31
C CYS A 361 16.49 30.00 -2.93
N SER A 362 16.99 30.73 -3.93
CA SER A 362 17.92 31.88 -3.92
C SER A 362 18.44 31.96 -5.38
N GLN A 363 18.43 33.06 -6.11
CA GLN A 363 18.30 34.48 -5.83
C GLN A 363 17.62 35.10 -7.05
N ASP A 364 16.64 35.99 -6.85
CA ASP A 364 16.39 37.11 -7.76
C ASP A 364 15.72 38.21 -6.93
N ALA A 365 16.53 38.86 -6.11
CA ALA A 365 16.23 40.14 -5.50
C ALA A 365 17.25 41.15 -6.05
N GLY A 366 17.06 41.52 -7.31
CA GLY A 366 17.71 42.66 -7.95
C GLY A 366 16.77 43.86 -7.92
N VAL A 367 16.85 44.66 -6.85
CA VAL A 367 16.26 46.00 -6.72
C VAL A 367 17.42 46.82 -6.11
N VAL A 368 17.85 48.00 -6.55
CA VAL A 368 17.22 49.20 -7.10
C VAL A 368 18.33 50.01 -7.82
N GLY A 369 18.01 50.90 -8.76
CA GLY A 369 18.95 51.98 -9.09
C GLY A 369 18.46 53.04 -10.06
N GLY A 370 17.43 53.81 -9.70
CA GLY A 370 17.15 55.11 -10.32
C GLY A 370 17.64 56.24 -9.42
N GLY A 371 18.33 57.25 -9.99
CA GLY A 371 18.61 58.50 -9.28
C GLY A 371 19.95 59.15 -9.62
N SER A 372 19.88 60.19 -10.44
CA SER A 372 20.95 61.07 -10.91
C SER A 372 21.75 61.80 -9.82
N ALA A 373 23.04 62.02 -10.04
CA ALA A 373 23.70 63.30 -9.77
C ALA A 373 25.04 63.41 -10.52
N SER A 374 25.20 64.55 -11.19
CA SER A 374 26.31 64.94 -12.04
C SER A 374 27.43 65.61 -11.22
N ARG A 375 28.70 65.29 -11.50
CA ARG A 375 29.88 66.14 -11.29
C ARG A 375 31.03 65.56 -12.13
N LYS A 376 31.24 66.11 -13.33
CA LYS A 376 32.29 67.08 -13.69
C LYS A 376 33.70 66.72 -13.18
N THR A 377 34.52 66.49 -14.20
CA THR A 377 35.95 66.28 -14.30
C THR A 377 36.79 67.40 -13.68
N ASP A 378 37.95 66.99 -13.18
CA ASP A 378 39.11 67.80 -12.84
C ASP A 378 39.53 68.77 -13.94
N SER A 379 40.06 69.92 -13.52
CA SER A 379 40.99 70.73 -14.29
C SER A 379 42.06 71.32 -13.37
N THR A 380 43.29 70.84 -13.56
CA THR A 380 44.55 71.61 -13.72
C THR A 380 45.03 72.57 -12.62
N ASP A 381 46.22 72.23 -12.13
CA ASP A 381 47.47 73.00 -12.17
C ASP A 381 47.63 74.31 -11.38
N ALA A 382 48.62 74.21 -10.48
CA ALA A 382 49.87 74.98 -10.43
C ALA A 382 49.85 76.48 -10.08
N ASP A 383 50.80 76.79 -9.19
CA ASP A 383 51.32 78.08 -8.78
C ASP A 383 51.53 79.06 -9.94
N GLY A 384 51.25 80.32 -9.64
CA GLY A 384 51.36 81.43 -10.58
C GLY A 384 52.77 81.97 -10.77
N SER A 385 52.99 82.48 -11.99
CA SER A 385 53.63 83.76 -12.30
C SER A 385 53.63 83.97 -13.81
#